data_AF-A0A5C7GTL7-F1
#
_entry.id   AF-A0A5C7GTL7-F1
#
_cell.length_a   1.000
_cell.length_b   1.000
_cell.length_c   1.000
_cell.angle_alpha   90.00
_cell.angle_beta   90.00
_cell.angle_gamma   90.00
#
_symmetry.space_group_name_H-M   'P 1'
#
loop_
_entity.id
_entity.type
_entity.pdbx_description
1 polymer ?
#
loop_
_entity_poly.entity_id
_entity_poly.type
_entity_poly.pdbx_seq_one_letter_code
_entity_poly.pdbx_strand_id
1 'polypeptide(L)'
;MIDKILVPLPEPEARRAMFEELLLSQPDEESLPYDLLVEKTEGFSGSDIRLLCKEAAMQPLRRLMTHLEDREEVVPEDGMTSKVMFFETYKLPPVGPIKPDDIDTALKNTRPSAHLNFHRYEKFNDDYGSQILQ
;
A
#
# COMPACT_ATOMS: atom_id res chain seq x y z
N MET A 1 -22.96 -32.33 4.94
CA MET A 1 -23.30 -31.22 4.04
C MET A 1 -22.19 -30.19 4.22
N ILE A 2 -21.57 -29.69 3.15
CA ILE A 2 -20.56 -28.63 3.26
C ILE A 2 -21.26 -27.34 2.90
N ASP A 3 -21.42 -26.47 3.88
CA ASP A 3 -22.03 -25.15 3.68
C ASP A 3 -21.01 -24.24 3.00
N LYS A 4 -21.45 -23.53 1.96
CA LYS A 4 -20.61 -22.61 1.19
C LYS A 4 -21.05 -21.18 1.50
N ILE A 5 -20.15 -20.41 2.10
CA ILE A 5 -20.39 -19.01 2.48
C ILE A 5 -19.62 -18.12 1.51
N LEU A 6 -20.32 -17.20 0.85
CA LEU A 6 -19.70 -16.16 0.03
C LEU A 6 -19.15 -15.07 0.94
N VAL A 7 -17.88 -14.71 0.75
CA VAL A 7 -17.27 -13.54 1.39
C VAL A 7 -17.23 -12.41 0.37
N PRO A 8 -17.99 -11.31 0.57
CA PRO A 8 -18.04 -10.21 -0.37
C PRO A 8 -16.76 -9.35 -0.33
N LEU A 9 -16.70 -8.36 -1.22
CA LEU A 9 -15.67 -7.32 -1.16
C LEU A 9 -15.82 -6.50 0.14
N PRO A 10 -14.73 -5.90 0.65
CA PRO A 10 -14.79 -5.09 1.85
C PRO A 10 -15.64 -3.84 1.66
N GLU A 11 -16.58 -3.62 2.57
CA GLU A 11 -17.38 -2.40 2.69
C GLU A 11 -16.52 -1.17 3.05
N PRO A 12 -17.00 0.07 2.84
CA PRO A 12 -16.24 1.29 3.10
C PRO A 12 -15.58 1.34 4.49
N GLU A 13 -16.30 0.93 5.54
CA GLU A 13 -15.81 0.91 6.92
C GLU A 13 -14.69 -0.12 7.10
N ALA A 14 -14.83 -1.29 6.48
CA ALA A 14 -13.79 -2.32 6.49
C ALA A 14 -12.54 -1.83 5.74
N ARG A 15 -12.70 -1.17 4.59
CA ARG A 15 -11.58 -0.57 3.85
C ARG A 15 -10.88 0.49 4.69
N ARG A 16 -11.62 1.34 5.40
CA ARG A 16 -11.05 2.34 6.32
C ARG A 16 -10.19 1.70 7.39
N ALA A 17 -10.72 0.68 8.08
CA ALA A 17 -10.00 -0.05 9.11
C ALA A 17 -8.72 -0.70 8.55
N MET A 18 -8.79 -1.26 7.34
CA MET A 18 -7.60 -1.81 6.67
C MET A 18 -6.54 -0.74 6.38
N PHE A 19 -6.94 0.46 5.94
CA PHE A 19 -5.98 1.55 5.72
C PHE A 19 -5.36 2.04 7.03
N GLU A 20 -6.16 2.21 8.08
CA GLU A 20 -5.68 2.61 9.40
C GLU A 20 -4.69 1.59 9.99
N GLU A 21 -4.92 0.29 9.76
CA GLU A 21 -4.02 -0.78 10.21
C GLU A 21 -2.72 -0.82 9.38
N LEU A 22 -2.82 -0.66 8.06
CA LEU A 22 -1.70 -0.88 7.15
C LEU A 22 -0.83 0.37 6.93
N LEU A 23 -1.39 1.57 7.10
CA LEU A 23 -0.71 2.85 6.90
C LEU A 23 -0.64 3.62 8.22
N LEU A 24 0.06 3.05 9.20
CA LEU A 24 0.24 3.68 10.51
C LEU A 24 0.95 5.04 10.38
N SER A 25 0.24 6.11 10.76
CA SER A 25 0.83 7.44 10.91
C SER A 25 1.62 7.50 12.22
N GLN A 26 2.82 8.09 12.19
CA GLN A 26 3.52 8.45 13.43
C GLN A 26 2.88 9.70 14.06
N PRO A 27 3.07 9.94 15.39
CA PRO A 27 2.43 11.06 16.10
C PRO A 27 2.76 12.45 15.55
N ASP A 28 3.92 12.60 14.91
CA ASP A 28 4.42 13.87 14.36
C ASP A 28 4.24 13.96 12.83
N GLU A 29 3.50 13.02 12.23
CA GLU A 29 3.24 12.99 10.79
C GLU A 29 1.90 13.63 10.41
N GLU A 30 1.83 14.14 9.18
CA GLU A 30 0.58 14.63 8.63
C GLU A 30 -0.42 13.48 8.49
N SER A 31 -1.66 13.71 8.91
CA SER A 31 -2.70 12.69 8.84
C SER A 31 -2.98 12.30 7.38
N LEU A 32 -2.94 10.99 7.11
CA LEU A 32 -3.23 10.47 5.77
C LEU A 32 -4.73 10.65 5.43
N PRO A 33 -5.08 10.95 4.17
CA PRO A 33 -6.45 11.17 3.74
C PRO A 33 -7.23 9.86 3.58
N TYR A 34 -7.57 9.20 4.69
CA TYR A 34 -8.29 7.91 4.68
C TYR A 34 -9.64 7.96 3.98
N ASP A 35 -10.37 9.07 4.10
CA ASP A 35 -11.69 9.19 3.47
C ASP A 35 -11.58 9.18 1.94
N LEU A 36 -10.54 9.82 1.39
CA LEU A 36 -10.22 9.78 -0.04
C LEU A 36 -9.84 8.35 -0.47
N LEU A 37 -9.02 7.65 0.31
CA LEU A 37 -8.65 6.26 0.04
C LEU A 37 -9.88 5.36 -0.03
N VAL A 38 -10.82 5.50 0.90
CA VAL A 38 -12.05 4.70 0.93
C VAL A 38 -12.94 4.98 -0.29
N GLU A 39 -13.07 6.25 -0.69
CA GLU A 39 -13.82 6.67 -1.88
C GLU A 39 -13.18 6.11 -3.17
N LYS A 40 -11.86 6.21 -3.31
CA LYS A 40 -11.14 5.81 -4.53
C LYS A 40 -10.92 4.30 -4.69
N THR A 41 -11.23 3.50 -3.67
CA THR A 41 -10.99 2.06 -3.66
C THR A 41 -12.27 1.22 -3.63
N GLU A 42 -13.38 1.78 -4.13
CA GLU A 42 -14.56 1.00 -4.43
C GLU A 42 -14.23 -0.17 -5.37
N GLY A 43 -14.71 -1.37 -5.04
CA GLY A 43 -14.44 -2.58 -5.82
C GLY A 43 -13.05 -3.21 -5.61
N PHE A 44 -12.21 -2.65 -4.73
CA PHE A 44 -10.93 -3.26 -4.37
C PHE A 44 -11.16 -4.48 -3.48
N SER A 45 -10.43 -5.56 -3.75
CA SER A 45 -10.30 -6.66 -2.79
C SER A 45 -9.34 -6.28 -1.67
N GLY A 46 -9.36 -7.03 -0.56
CA GLY A 46 -8.40 -6.82 0.51
C GLY A 46 -6.93 -6.97 0.07
N SER A 47 -6.67 -7.75 -0.99
CA SER A 47 -5.32 -7.89 -1.56
C SER A 47 -4.92 -6.67 -2.38
N ASP A 48 -5.87 -6.04 -3.10
CA ASP A 48 -5.62 -4.80 -3.83
C ASP A 48 -5.31 -3.65 -2.85
N ILE A 49 -6.04 -3.57 -1.73
CA ILE A 49 -5.78 -2.60 -0.66
C ILE A 49 -4.37 -2.79 -0.08
N ARG A 50 -3.98 -4.03 0.24
CA ARG A 50 -2.62 -4.33 0.72
C ARG A 50 -1.54 -3.95 -0.29
N LEU A 51 -1.78 -4.19 -1.58
CA LEU A 51 -0.86 -3.79 -2.63
C LEU A 51 -0.74 -2.27 -2.71
N LEU A 52 -1.86 -1.56 -2.66
CA LEU A 52 -1.90 -0.10 -2.65
C LEU A 52 -1.10 0.48 -1.47
N CYS A 53 -1.33 -0.02 -0.26
CA CYS A 53 -0.60 0.42 0.94
C CYS A 53 0.91 0.16 0.82
N LYS A 54 1.29 -0.99 0.25
CA LYS A 54 2.69 -1.33 0.00
C LYS A 54 3.33 -0.37 -1.00
N GLU A 55 2.65 -0.04 -2.10
CA GLU A 55 3.16 0.93 -3.08
C GLU A 55 3.30 2.34 -2.50
N ALA A 56 2.37 2.76 -1.64
CA ALA A 56 2.46 4.03 -0.92
C ALA A 56 3.66 4.04 0.05
N ALA A 57 3.84 2.97 0.84
CA ALA A 57 4.95 2.83 1.78
C ALA A 57 6.33 2.75 1.11
N MET A 58 6.39 2.38 -0.17
CA MET A 58 7.62 2.36 -0.96
C MET A 58 8.03 3.74 -1.50
N GLN A 59 7.13 4.72 -1.59
CA GLN A 59 7.46 6.05 -2.14
C GLN A 59 8.51 6.81 -1.31
N PRO A 60 8.43 6.86 0.04
CA PRO A 60 9.45 7.53 0.84
C PRO A 60 10.83 6.90 0.68
N LEU A 61 10.90 5.57 0.54
CA LEU A 61 12.15 4.86 0.27
C LEU A 61 12.72 5.22 -1.11
N ARG A 62 11.86 5.30 -2.15
CA ARG A 62 12.28 5.72 -3.50
C ARG A 62 12.84 7.14 -3.49
N ARG A 63 12.18 8.09 -2.80
CA ARG A 63 12.70 9.45 -2.61
C ARG A 63 14.07 9.45 -1.96
N LEU A 64 14.24 8.68 -0.89
CA LEU A 64 15.53 8.57 -0.20
C LEU A 64 16.61 8.05 -1.14
N MET A 65 16.33 6.99 -1.90
CA MET A 65 17.29 6.43 -2.86
C MET A 65 17.72 7.47 -3.91
N THR A 66 16.77 8.20 -4.51
CA THR A 66 17.07 9.28 -5.46
C THR A 66 17.95 10.36 -4.82
N HIS A 67 17.63 10.79 -3.59
CA HIS A 67 18.47 11.77 -2.88
C HIS A 67 19.89 11.27 -2.59
N LEU A 68 20.09 9.97 -2.40
CA LEU A 68 21.42 9.39 -2.19
C LEU A 68 22.22 9.26 -3.49
N GLU A 69 21.54 9.00 -4.60
CA GLU A 69 22.16 8.96 -5.94
C GLU A 69 22.62 10.35 -6.40
N ASP A 70 21.87 11.41 -6.05
CA ASP A 70 22.21 12.79 -6.39
C ASP A 70 23.37 13.36 -5.56
N ARG A 71 23.76 12.72 -4.47
CA ARG A 71 24.95 13.14 -3.69
C ARG A 71 26.19 12.65 -4.44
N GLU A 72 26.94 13.57 -5.04
CA GLU A 72 28.29 13.26 -5.50
C GLU A 72 29.10 12.66 -4.35
N GLU A 73 29.49 11.39 -4.49
CA GLU A 73 30.49 10.79 -3.61
C GLU A 73 31.78 11.57 -3.84
N VAL A 74 32.23 12.31 -2.82
CA VAL A 74 33.59 12.85 -2.80
C VAL A 74 34.52 11.65 -2.68
N VAL A 75 34.98 11.14 -3.82
CA VAL A 75 36.00 10.09 -3.88
C VAL A 75 37.31 10.75 -3.46
N PRO A 76 37.92 10.37 -2.32
CA PRO A 76 39.25 10.86 -1.96
C PRO A 76 40.25 10.42 -3.04
N GLU A 77 41.24 11.26 -3.38
CA GLU A 77 42.25 10.97 -4.41
C GLU A 77 42.97 9.63 -4.22
N ASP A 78 42.97 9.11 -2.99
CA ASP A 78 43.62 7.85 -2.60
C ASP A 78 42.87 6.59 -3.10
N GLY A 79 41.71 6.75 -3.75
CA GLY A 79 41.06 5.72 -4.57
C GLY A 79 40.46 4.52 -3.81
N MET A 80 40.40 4.53 -2.47
CA MET A 80 40.05 3.35 -1.66
C MET A 80 38.65 3.36 -1.01
N THR A 81 37.80 4.36 -1.24
CA THR A 81 36.44 4.32 -0.67
C THR A 81 35.51 3.47 -1.52
N SER A 82 35.43 2.17 -1.21
CA SER A 82 34.35 1.30 -1.70
C SER A 82 33.00 1.75 -1.12
N LYS A 83 31.93 1.70 -1.92
CA LYS A 83 30.52 1.99 -1.54
C LYS A 83 30.08 1.34 -0.21
N VAL A 84 30.70 0.21 0.14
CA VAL A 84 30.52 -0.54 1.40
C VAL A 84 31.00 0.24 2.63
N MET A 85 32.11 0.99 2.55
CA MET A 85 32.65 1.81 3.63
C MET A 85 31.73 2.99 3.99
N PHE A 86 30.98 3.50 3.02
CA PHE A 86 30.04 4.61 3.24
C PHE A 86 28.88 4.17 4.15
N PHE A 87 28.37 2.95 3.98
CA PHE A 87 27.25 2.42 4.75
C PHE A 87 27.61 2.09 6.20
N GLU A 88 28.84 1.66 6.46
CA GLU A 88 29.31 1.38 7.83
C GLU A 88 29.69 2.65 8.61
N THR A 89 30.16 3.69 7.92
CA THR A 89 30.66 4.91 8.56
C THR A 89 29.61 6.02 8.66
N TYR A 90 28.72 6.12 7.66
CA TYR A 90 27.64 7.10 7.64
C TYR A 90 26.31 6.39 7.84
N LYS A 91 25.70 6.57 9.02
CA LYS A 91 24.31 6.17 9.25
C LYS A 91 23.44 6.75 8.12
N LEU A 92 22.75 5.88 7.39
CA LEU A 92 21.74 6.33 6.43
C LEU A 92 20.75 7.27 7.13
N PRO A 93 20.32 8.36 6.46
CA PRO A 93 19.22 9.15 6.99
C PRO A 93 17.95 8.28 7.07
N PRO A 94 17.06 8.56 8.04
CA PRO A 94 15.82 7.80 8.17
C PRO A 94 14.96 7.96 6.92
N VAL A 95 14.19 6.91 6.62
CA VAL A 95 13.13 6.98 5.62
C VAL A 95 12.09 7.99 6.09
N GLY A 96 11.74 8.95 5.24
CA GLY A 96 10.75 9.96 5.57
C GLY A 96 9.32 9.40 5.65
N PRO A 97 8.35 10.23 6.05
CA PRO A 97 6.96 9.82 6.13
C PRO A 97 6.33 9.61 4.75
N ILE A 98 5.21 8.89 4.72
CA ILE A 98 4.32 8.80 3.55
C ILE A 98 3.61 10.15 3.40
N LYS A 99 3.66 10.72 2.20
CA LYS A 99 2.98 11.98 1.88
C LYS A 99 1.65 11.74 1.16
N PRO A 100 0.70 12.68 1.17
CA PRO A 100 -0.53 12.57 0.38
C PRO A 100 -0.27 12.29 -1.12
N ASP A 101 0.75 12.92 -1.71
CA ASP A 101 1.13 12.69 -3.13
C ASP A 101 1.59 11.23 -3.41
N ASP A 102 2.07 10.53 -2.39
CA ASP A 102 2.49 9.12 -2.50
C ASP A 102 1.28 8.20 -2.68
N ILE A 103 0.17 8.56 -2.03
CA ILE A 103 -1.10 7.87 -2.17
C ILE A 103 -1.64 8.05 -3.58
N ASP A 104 -1.61 9.28 -4.11
CA ASP A 104 -2.04 9.55 -5.50
C ASP A 104 -1.20 8.76 -6.51
N THR A 105 0.09 8.65 -6.26
CA THR A 105 1.00 7.85 -7.10
C THR A 105 0.67 6.35 -6.99
N ALA A 106 0.41 5.85 -5.79
CA ALA A 106 0.04 4.46 -5.56
C ALA A 106 -1.33 4.11 -6.21
N LEU A 107 -2.31 5.01 -6.12
CA LEU A 107 -3.64 4.86 -6.73
C LEU A 107 -3.56 4.80 -8.25
N LYS A 108 -2.70 5.60 -8.89
CA LYS A 108 -2.48 5.55 -10.34
C LYS A 108 -1.89 4.22 -10.80
N ASN A 109 -1.11 3.56 -9.95
CA ASN A 109 -0.38 2.33 -10.27
C ASN A 109 -1.11 1.05 -9.84
N THR A 110 -2.20 1.17 -9.07
CA THR A 110 -2.96 0.01 -8.55
C THR A 110 -4.34 -0.04 -9.20
N ARG A 111 -4.79 -1.25 -9.58
CA ARG A 111 -6.12 -1.48 -10.17
C ARG A 111 -6.88 -2.57 -9.41
N PRO A 112 -8.21 -2.51 -9.34
CA PRO A 112 -9.00 -3.55 -8.67
C PRO A 112 -8.90 -4.86 -9.45
N SER A 113 -8.54 -5.95 -8.76
CA SER A 113 -8.40 -7.27 -9.39
C SER A 113 -9.72 -8.05 -9.40
N ALA A 114 -10.55 -7.88 -8.37
CA ALA A 114 -11.74 -8.70 -8.16
C ALA A 114 -12.99 -8.19 -8.90
N HIS A 115 -13.00 -6.92 -9.34
CA HIS A 115 -14.18 -6.27 -9.92
C HIS A 115 -14.75 -7.02 -11.15
N LEU A 116 -13.88 -7.61 -11.98
CA LEU A 116 -14.29 -8.29 -13.22
C LEU A 116 -15.09 -9.59 -13.00
N ASN A 117 -15.00 -10.21 -11.83
CA ASN A 117 -15.62 -11.50 -11.55
C ASN A 117 -16.90 -11.40 -10.70
N PHE A 118 -17.32 -10.19 -10.32
CA PHE A 118 -18.41 -9.96 -9.37
C PHE A 118 -19.71 -10.70 -9.75
N HIS A 119 -20.18 -10.53 -11.00
CA HIS A 119 -21.41 -11.17 -11.49
C HIS A 119 -21.37 -12.71 -11.46
N ARG A 120 -20.18 -13.31 -11.57
CA ARG A 120 -20.03 -14.77 -11.51
C ARG A 120 -20.25 -15.29 -10.08
N TYR A 121 -19.82 -14.52 -9.09
CA TYR A 121 -19.96 -14.89 -7.68
C TYR A 121 -21.37 -14.65 -7.17
N GLU A 122 -22.05 -13.58 -7.61
CA GLU A 122 -23.48 -13.37 -7.34
C GLU A 122 -24.30 -14.55 -7.84
N LYS A 123 -24.15 -14.91 -9.13
CA LYS A 123 -24.88 -16.04 -9.70
C LYS A 123 -24.62 -17.35 -8.95
N PHE A 124 -23.38 -17.60 -8.57
CA PHE A 124 -23.04 -18.78 -7.78
C PHE A 124 -23.69 -18.76 -6.38
N ASN A 125 -23.76 -17.60 -5.75
CA ASN A 125 -24.40 -17.42 -4.45
C ASN A 125 -25.92 -17.59 -4.53
N ASP A 126 -26.56 -17.16 -5.61
CA ASP A 126 -27.99 -17.41 -5.83
C ASP A 126 -28.27 -18.90 -6.02
N ASP A 127 -27.42 -19.58 -6.79
CA ASP A 127 -27.60 -21.00 -7.14
C ASP A 127 -27.24 -21.96 -5.98
N TYR A 128 -26.26 -21.60 -5.14
CA TYR A 128 -25.64 -22.52 -4.15
C TYR A 128 -25.31 -21.90 -2.79
N GLY A 129 -25.59 -20.62 -2.59
CA GLY A 129 -25.26 -19.91 -1.36
C GLY A 129 -26.05 -20.44 -0.17
N SER A 130 -25.38 -20.48 0.98
CA SER A 130 -26.03 -20.77 2.24
C SER A 130 -26.95 -19.60 2.57
N GLN A 131 -28.27 -19.75 2.37
CA GLN A 131 -29.24 -18.80 2.91
C GLN A 131 -29.23 -18.93 4.43
N ILE A 132 -28.37 -18.16 5.10
CA ILE A 132 -28.53 -17.94 6.52
C ILE A 132 -29.81 -17.12 6.63
N LEU A 133 -30.93 -17.81 6.91
CA LEU A 133 -32.18 -17.20 7.33
C LEU A 133 -31.85 -16.19 8.42
N GLN A 134 -32.16 -14.92 8.14
CA GLN A 134 -32.13 -13.83 9.12
C GLN A 134 -33.06 -14.13 10.29
#